data_AF-A0A9R0Z2K2-F1
#
_entry.id   AF-A0A9R0Z2K2-F1
#
_cell.length_a   1.000
_cell.length_b   1.000
_cell.length_c   1.000
_cell.angle_alpha   90.00
_cell.angle_beta   90.00
_cell.angle_gamma   90.00
#
_symmetry.space_group_name_H-M   'P 1'
#
loop_
_entity.id
_entity.type
_entity.pdbx_description
1 polymer ?
#
loop_
_entity_poly.entity_id
_entity_poly.type
_entity_poly.pdbx_seq_one_letter_code
_entity_poly.pdbx_strand_id
1 'polypeptide(L)'
;MDFVGNSYGQLIFRHGEYCLLVDVFNGAEVSAPPLPFNRDFRGLNCSGSLTAPLASPNSHLLVSTVNTLFDWPVGSESWSELQLHNTCIVQIVELKGQFIAMDDCCKIYTLQLSPEFGLQKMTCVDLPITFVDSWLVVCGDMLLMITKHPSFPKVKYIPYQLDLSTNPAKWVEVKQLNDWALFVGCAVRSRPFSCMSLERWGGRSKSLYFAGHHSFVLHGLGIEGDVKLEHKRNWLRKLQPLWVYPRMFYSDSQ
;
A
#
# COMPACT_ATOMS: atom_id res chain seq x y z
N MET A 1 9.04 -2.18 -19.43
CA MET A 1 8.13 -2.78 -18.44
C MET A 1 8.40 -2.09 -17.11
N ASP A 2 7.36 -1.52 -16.50
CA ASP A 2 7.46 -0.69 -15.30
C ASP A 2 6.76 -1.41 -14.14
N PHE A 3 7.41 -1.47 -12.98
CA PHE A 3 6.78 -1.97 -11.76
C PHE A 3 5.73 -0.97 -11.26
N VAL A 4 4.50 -1.45 -11.05
CA VAL A 4 3.38 -0.60 -10.60
C VAL A 4 2.86 -0.99 -9.21
N GLY A 5 3.16 -2.18 -8.70
CA GLY A 5 2.87 -2.55 -7.31
C GLY A 5 2.94 -4.04 -7.03
N ASN A 6 2.64 -4.41 -5.79
CA ASN A 6 2.56 -5.81 -5.37
C ASN A 6 1.41 -6.01 -4.38
N SER A 7 0.68 -7.12 -4.51
CA SER A 7 -0.40 -7.50 -3.59
C SER A 7 -0.60 -9.01 -3.63
N TYR A 8 -0.86 -9.64 -2.48
CA TYR A 8 -1.27 -11.04 -2.39
C TYR A 8 -0.35 -12.05 -3.12
N GLY A 9 0.96 -11.86 -3.02
CA GLY A 9 1.95 -12.71 -3.70
C GLY A 9 2.14 -12.41 -5.20
N GLN A 10 1.45 -11.42 -5.75
CA GLN A 10 1.56 -10.99 -7.14
C GLN A 10 2.44 -9.74 -7.26
N LEU A 11 3.35 -9.73 -8.23
CA LEU A 11 3.97 -8.52 -8.76
C LEU A 11 3.12 -8.00 -9.90
N ILE A 12 2.94 -6.68 -9.96
CA ILE A 12 2.13 -6.01 -10.97
C ILE A 12 3.06 -5.13 -11.79
N PHE A 13 3.08 -5.39 -13.08
CA PHE A 13 3.87 -4.66 -14.07
C PHE A 13 2.97 -4.02 -15.11
N ARG A 14 3.46 -2.93 -15.69
CA ARG A 14 2.85 -2.27 -16.83
C ARG A 14 3.79 -2.30 -18.03
N HIS A 15 3.25 -2.59 -19.20
CA HIS A 15 3.96 -2.46 -20.47
C HIS A 15 3.05 -1.82 -21.52
N GLY A 16 3.27 -0.52 -21.76
CA GLY A 16 2.38 0.26 -22.62
C GLY A 16 0.99 0.36 -22.01
N GLU A 17 0.01 -0.24 -22.69
CA GLU A 17 -1.40 -0.25 -22.28
C GLU A 17 -1.76 -1.50 -21.47
N TYR A 18 -0.85 -2.48 -21.36
CA TYR A 18 -1.12 -3.76 -20.72
C TYR A 18 -0.63 -3.78 -19.27
N CYS A 19 -1.40 -4.43 -18.41
CA CYS A 19 -0.99 -4.80 -17.06
C CYS A 19 -0.77 -6.32 -16.98
N LEU A 20 0.38 -6.71 -16.45
CA LEU A 20 0.80 -8.09 -16.24
C LEU A 20 0.93 -8.34 -14.74
N LEU A 21 0.25 -9.37 -14.26
CA LEU A 21 0.39 -9.88 -12.90
C LEU A 21 1.23 -11.14 -12.95
N VAL A 22 2.24 -11.23 -12.09
CA VAL A 22 3.18 -12.35 -12.02
C VAL A 22 3.19 -12.90 -10.60
N ASP A 23 2.88 -14.17 -10.43
CA ASP A 23 2.95 -14.86 -9.15
C ASP A 23 4.41 -15.12 -8.78
N VAL A 24 4.84 -14.61 -7.62
CA VAL A 24 6.24 -14.68 -7.19
C VAL A 24 6.69 -16.11 -6.87
N PHE A 25 5.77 -17.01 -6.55
CA PHE A 25 6.10 -18.34 -6.05
C PHE A 25 6.16 -19.40 -7.15
N ASN A 26 5.36 -19.25 -8.21
CA ASN A 26 5.31 -20.23 -9.30
C ASN A 26 5.54 -19.61 -10.70
N GLY A 27 5.65 -18.29 -10.80
CA GLY A 27 5.87 -17.59 -12.07
C GLY A 27 4.66 -17.57 -13.00
N ALA A 28 3.46 -17.93 -12.53
CA ALA A 28 2.25 -17.86 -13.33
C ALA A 28 1.92 -16.40 -13.68
N GLU A 29 1.48 -16.20 -14.91
CA GLU A 29 1.21 -14.87 -15.45
C GLU A 29 -0.28 -14.70 -15.79
N VAL A 30 -0.84 -13.55 -15.45
CA VAL A 30 -2.19 -13.13 -15.85
C VAL A 30 -2.10 -11.74 -16.45
N SER A 31 -2.68 -11.57 -17.64
CA SER A 31 -2.73 -10.27 -18.32
C SER A 31 -4.15 -9.70 -18.27
N ALA A 32 -4.25 -8.42 -17.93
CA ALA A 32 -5.48 -7.66 -18.02
C ALA A 32 -5.73 -7.19 -19.48
N PRO A 33 -6.98 -6.88 -19.86
CA PRO A 33 -7.25 -6.22 -21.14
C PRO A 33 -6.52 -4.88 -21.22
N PRO A 34 -6.27 -4.34 -22.44
CA PRO A 34 -5.64 -3.03 -22.60
C PRO A 34 -6.38 -1.96 -21.80
N LEU A 35 -5.64 -1.17 -21.03
CA LEU A 35 -6.18 -0.01 -20.35
C LEU A 35 -6.74 0.97 -21.38
N PRO A 36 -7.93 1.55 -21.15
CA PRO A 36 -8.58 2.48 -22.06
C PRO A 36 -7.91 3.86 -22.04
N PHE A 37 -6.61 3.90 -22.36
CA PHE A 37 -5.85 5.14 -22.38
C PHE A 37 -6.23 6.00 -23.58
N ASN A 38 -6.49 7.29 -23.33
CA ASN A 38 -6.36 8.28 -24.39
C ASN A 38 -4.87 8.64 -24.53
N ARG A 39 -4.40 8.68 -25.78
CA ARG A 39 -2.99 8.64 -26.19
C ARG A 39 -2.18 9.82 -25.62
N ASP A 40 -1.56 9.69 -24.44
CA ASP A 40 -0.35 10.45 -24.01
C ASP A 40 0.13 10.07 -22.59
N PHE A 41 0.22 8.77 -22.28
CA PHE A 41 0.60 8.31 -20.93
C PHE A 41 2.07 7.88 -20.76
N ARG A 42 2.93 8.13 -21.76
CA ARG A 42 4.38 7.84 -21.67
C ARG A 42 5.03 8.75 -20.63
N GLY A 43 5.11 8.31 -19.37
CA GLY A 43 5.74 9.13 -18.33
C GLY A 43 5.18 8.98 -16.94
N LEU A 44 3.88 8.71 -16.84
CA LEU A 44 3.11 8.93 -15.61
C LEU A 44 3.37 7.86 -14.55
N ASN A 45 3.55 8.35 -13.31
CA ASN A 45 3.58 7.51 -12.13
C ASN A 45 2.23 6.80 -11.99
N CYS A 46 2.25 5.48 -12.13
CA CYS A 46 1.09 4.64 -11.87
C CYS A 46 1.35 3.76 -10.65
N SER A 47 0.28 3.41 -9.96
CA SER A 47 0.26 2.43 -8.88
C SER A 47 -0.75 1.35 -9.23
N GLY A 48 -0.49 0.12 -8.79
CA GLY A 48 -1.37 -1.02 -8.99
C GLY A 48 -1.55 -1.77 -7.68
N SER A 49 -2.78 -2.16 -7.36
CA SER A 49 -3.06 -3.04 -6.23
C SER A 49 -4.24 -3.93 -6.53
N LEU A 50 -4.13 -5.19 -6.14
CA LEU A 50 -5.29 -6.08 -6.03
C LEU A 50 -6.10 -5.74 -4.77
N THR A 51 -7.41 -5.98 -4.81
CA THR A 51 -8.33 -5.89 -3.67
C THR A 51 -8.33 -7.15 -2.83
N ALA A 52 -8.21 -8.32 -3.47
CA ALA A 52 -8.15 -9.64 -2.86
C ALA A 52 -7.11 -10.53 -3.57
N PRO A 53 -6.75 -11.72 -3.04
CA PRO A 53 -5.95 -12.69 -3.79
C PRO A 53 -6.51 -12.93 -5.20
N LEU A 54 -5.63 -13.16 -6.17
CA LEU A 54 -6.02 -13.19 -7.59
C LEU A 54 -7.09 -14.24 -7.92
N ALA A 55 -7.10 -15.38 -7.23
CA ALA A 55 -8.11 -16.41 -7.43
C ALA A 55 -9.33 -16.29 -6.49
N SER A 56 -9.38 -15.26 -5.65
CA SER A 56 -10.58 -15.00 -4.85
C SER A 56 -11.72 -14.58 -5.77
N PRO A 57 -12.97 -14.98 -5.48
CA PRO A 57 -14.12 -14.44 -6.16
C PRO A 57 -14.18 -12.92 -5.93
N ASN A 58 -14.61 -12.15 -6.94
CA ASN A 58 -14.64 -10.70 -6.88
C ASN A 58 -13.27 -10.08 -6.53
N SER A 59 -12.18 -10.62 -7.05
CA SER A 59 -10.89 -9.94 -7.03
C SER A 59 -10.85 -8.87 -8.11
N HIS A 60 -10.35 -7.69 -7.75
CA HIS A 60 -10.23 -6.55 -8.66
C HIS A 60 -8.78 -6.09 -8.70
N LEU A 61 -8.28 -5.76 -9.89
CA LEU A 61 -7.06 -5.00 -10.06
C LEU A 61 -7.41 -3.52 -10.19
N LEU A 62 -6.91 -2.73 -9.25
CA LEU A 62 -7.01 -1.29 -9.29
C LEU A 62 -5.70 -0.71 -9.81
N VAL A 63 -5.77 0.16 -10.82
CA VAL A 63 -4.61 0.87 -11.37
C VAL A 63 -4.87 2.36 -11.29
N SER A 64 -4.08 3.07 -10.49
CA SER A 64 -4.17 4.54 -10.43
C SER A 64 -3.17 5.19 -11.36
N THR A 65 -3.61 6.26 -11.98
CA THR A 65 -2.78 7.30 -12.60
C THR A 65 -3.02 8.63 -11.89
N VAL A 66 -2.46 9.73 -12.40
CA VAL A 66 -2.62 11.07 -11.80
C VAL A 66 -4.07 11.58 -11.88
N ASN A 67 -4.87 11.11 -12.84
CA ASN A 67 -6.21 11.64 -13.10
C ASN A 67 -7.30 10.55 -13.19
N THR A 68 -6.94 9.28 -13.10
CA THR A 68 -7.91 8.21 -13.29
C THR A 68 -7.52 7.02 -12.44
N LEU A 69 -8.50 6.49 -11.71
CA LEU A 69 -8.43 5.17 -11.10
C LEU A 69 -9.19 4.21 -12.00
N PHE A 70 -8.52 3.16 -12.46
CA PHE A 70 -9.12 2.10 -13.26
C PHE A 70 -9.43 0.91 -12.36
N ASP A 71 -10.58 0.29 -12.58
CA ASP A 71 -10.99 -0.95 -11.93
C ASP A 71 -11.21 -2.05 -12.97
N TRP A 72 -10.46 -3.14 -12.83
CA TRP A 72 -10.67 -4.36 -13.59
C TRP A 72 -11.09 -5.48 -12.65
N PRO A 73 -12.37 -5.90 -12.68
CA PRO A 73 -12.78 -7.18 -12.12
C PRO A 73 -12.00 -8.29 -12.84
N VAL A 74 -11.23 -9.08 -12.10
CA VAL A 74 -10.35 -10.10 -12.67
C VAL A 74 -11.15 -11.08 -13.51
N GLY A 75 -10.78 -11.22 -14.79
CA GLY A 75 -11.49 -12.06 -15.77
C GLY A 75 -12.53 -11.32 -16.61
N SER A 76 -12.80 -10.04 -16.34
CA SER A 76 -13.63 -9.18 -17.20
C SER A 76 -12.91 -8.80 -18.50
N GLU A 77 -13.68 -8.46 -19.54
CA GLU A 77 -13.16 -7.96 -20.83
C GLU A 77 -12.88 -6.46 -20.82
N SER A 78 -13.37 -5.72 -19.81
CA SER A 78 -13.30 -4.25 -19.77
C SER A 78 -12.91 -3.71 -18.41
N TRP A 79 -12.44 -2.46 -18.43
CA TRP A 79 -12.17 -1.64 -17.25
C TRP A 79 -13.32 -0.69 -16.97
N SER A 80 -13.56 -0.41 -15.69
CA SER A 80 -14.33 0.75 -15.23
C SER A 80 -13.37 1.90 -14.90
N GLU A 81 -13.83 3.13 -15.05
CA GLU A 81 -13.01 4.33 -14.86
C GLU A 81 -13.63 5.29 -13.85
N LEU A 82 -12.80 5.79 -12.95
CA LEU A 82 -13.15 6.88 -12.06
C LEU A 82 -12.17 8.04 -12.26
N GLN A 83 -12.71 9.20 -12.63
CA GLN A 83 -11.92 10.42 -12.80
C GLN A 83 -11.50 10.98 -11.43
N LEU A 84 -10.22 11.33 -11.33
CA LEU A 84 -9.58 11.92 -10.17
C LEU A 84 -9.19 13.37 -10.50
N HIS A 85 -9.26 14.26 -9.52
CA HIS A 85 -8.94 15.67 -9.68
C HIS A 85 -7.47 15.95 -9.35
N ASN A 86 -6.57 15.56 -10.25
CA ASN A 86 -5.12 15.79 -10.13
C ASN A 86 -4.51 15.16 -8.86
N THR A 87 -4.90 13.93 -8.56
CA THR A 87 -4.43 13.14 -7.41
C THR A 87 -4.18 11.71 -7.85
N CYS A 88 -3.07 11.12 -7.41
CA CYS A 88 -2.77 9.71 -7.67
C CYS A 88 -3.01 8.88 -6.40
N ILE A 89 -3.87 7.87 -6.48
CA ILE A 89 -3.98 6.88 -5.40
C ILE A 89 -2.71 6.05 -5.38
N VAL A 90 -2.04 5.96 -4.23
CA VAL A 90 -0.75 5.27 -4.11
C VAL A 90 -0.86 3.94 -3.37
N GLN A 91 -1.82 3.82 -2.45
CA GLN A 91 -2.05 2.63 -1.64
C GLN A 91 -3.53 2.42 -1.41
N ILE A 92 -3.96 1.16 -1.42
CA ILE A 92 -5.31 0.73 -1.09
C ILE A 92 -5.18 -0.42 -0.10
N VAL A 93 -5.90 -0.36 1.01
CA VAL A 93 -5.94 -1.38 2.04
C VAL A 93 -7.38 -1.77 2.33
N GLU A 94 -7.60 -2.95 2.90
CA GLU A 94 -8.91 -3.41 3.33
C GLU A 94 -8.96 -3.45 4.85
N LEU A 95 -9.96 -2.81 5.45
CA LEU A 95 -10.22 -2.84 6.88
C LEU A 95 -11.69 -3.20 7.10
N LYS A 96 -11.95 -4.35 7.75
CA LYS A 96 -13.30 -4.82 8.10
C LYS A 96 -14.27 -4.83 6.90
N GLY A 97 -13.80 -5.29 5.74
CA GLY A 97 -14.59 -5.35 4.51
C GLY A 97 -14.75 -4.02 3.75
N GLN A 98 -14.16 -2.92 4.25
CA GLN A 98 -14.15 -1.63 3.56
C GLN A 98 -12.77 -1.34 2.98
N PHE A 99 -12.74 -0.90 1.71
CA PHE A 99 -11.50 -0.44 1.09
C PHE A 99 -11.21 1.01 1.44
N ILE A 100 -9.99 1.26 1.90
CA ILE A 100 -9.49 2.59 2.23
C ILE A 100 -8.30 2.87 1.32
N ALA A 101 -8.39 3.96 0.57
CA ALA A 101 -7.37 4.42 -0.36
C ALA A 101 -6.62 5.63 0.22
N MET A 102 -5.35 5.75 -0.12
CA MET A 102 -4.49 6.89 0.21
C MET A 102 -3.92 7.49 -1.07
N ASP A 103 -3.99 8.81 -1.22
CA ASP A 103 -3.35 9.53 -2.32
C ASP A 103 -1.88 9.89 -2.04
N ASP A 104 -1.21 10.45 -3.03
CA ASP A 104 0.18 10.92 -2.95
C ASP A 104 0.38 12.12 -2.01
N CYS A 105 -0.70 12.74 -1.54
CA CYS A 105 -0.73 13.77 -0.51
C CYS A 105 -1.11 13.22 0.88
N CYS A 106 -1.22 11.90 1.03
CA CYS A 106 -1.62 11.19 2.25
C CYS A 106 -3.04 11.50 2.74
N LYS A 107 -3.92 12.00 1.87
CA LYS A 107 -5.35 12.06 2.13
C LYS A 107 -5.93 10.67 1.99
N ILE A 108 -6.88 10.36 2.86
CA ILE A 108 -7.56 9.06 2.90
C ILE A 108 -8.99 9.15 2.39
N TYR A 109 -9.42 8.07 1.75
CA TYR A 109 -10.69 7.96 1.06
C TYR A 109 -11.31 6.59 1.31
N THR A 110 -12.62 6.53 1.39
CA THR A 110 -13.35 5.26 1.27
C THR A 110 -13.55 4.96 -0.21
N LEU A 111 -13.16 3.76 -0.63
CA LEU A 111 -13.31 3.28 -1.99
C LEU A 111 -14.50 2.31 -2.06
N GLN A 112 -15.39 2.56 -3.02
CA GLN A 112 -16.52 1.70 -3.32
C GLN A 112 -16.33 1.10 -4.71
N LEU A 113 -16.39 -0.23 -4.83
CA LEU A 113 -16.27 -0.95 -6.10
C LEU A 113 -17.63 -1.17 -6.79
N SER A 114 -18.68 -1.40 -5.99
CA SER A 114 -20.02 -1.73 -6.45
C SER A 114 -21.06 -1.15 -5.48
N PRO A 115 -22.28 -0.77 -5.92
CA PRO A 115 -22.76 -0.75 -7.31
C PRO A 115 -22.22 0.39 -8.17
N GLU A 116 -21.74 1.47 -7.56
CA GLU A 116 -21.13 2.60 -8.25
C GLU A 116 -19.66 2.70 -7.85
N PHE A 117 -18.78 2.67 -8.85
CA PHE A 117 -17.35 2.81 -8.64
C PHE A 117 -17.04 4.25 -8.25
N GLY A 118 -16.62 4.45 -7.00
CA GLY A 118 -16.59 5.77 -6.39
C GLY A 118 -15.55 5.91 -5.29
N LEU A 119 -15.12 7.15 -5.08
CA LEU A 119 -14.13 7.51 -4.08
C LEU A 119 -14.65 8.70 -3.26
N GLN A 120 -14.77 8.51 -1.96
CA GLN A 120 -15.25 9.56 -1.04
C GLN A 120 -14.15 9.92 -0.05
N LYS A 121 -13.80 11.20 0.01
CA LYS A 121 -12.79 11.70 0.94
C LYS A 121 -13.29 11.54 2.38
N MET A 122 -12.45 10.99 3.25
CA MET A 122 -12.76 10.91 4.68
C MET A 122 -12.50 12.26 5.36
N THR A 123 -13.37 12.63 6.30
CA THR A 123 -13.19 13.83 7.12
C THR A 123 -12.29 13.50 8.30
N CYS A 124 -11.02 13.90 8.21
CA CYS A 124 -10.03 13.65 9.25
C CYS A 124 -9.29 14.94 9.59
N VAL A 125 -8.85 15.07 10.85
CA VAL A 125 -7.93 16.13 11.25
C VAL A 125 -6.58 15.86 10.60
N ASP A 126 -6.11 16.80 9.79
CA ASP A 126 -4.77 16.73 9.22
C ASP A 126 -3.74 16.71 10.35
N LEU A 127 -2.82 15.76 10.29
CA LEU A 127 -1.71 15.72 11.23
C LEU A 127 -0.76 16.91 10.95
N PRO A 128 -0.14 17.50 11.99
CA PRO A 128 0.62 18.76 11.89
C PRO A 128 1.93 18.65 11.09
N ILE A 129 2.28 17.47 10.59
CA ILE A 129 3.51 17.16 9.88
C ILE A 129 3.15 16.86 8.42
N THR A 130 3.93 17.34 7.46
CA THR A 130 3.79 16.90 6.07
C THR A 130 4.19 15.42 5.99
N PHE A 131 3.22 14.55 5.67
CA PHE A 131 3.35 13.08 5.54
C PHE A 131 4.21 12.66 4.33
N VAL A 132 5.28 13.39 4.05
CA VAL A 132 6.26 12.99 3.04
C VAL A 132 6.78 11.62 3.46
N ASP A 133 6.63 10.62 2.59
CA ASP A 133 7.11 9.25 2.80
C ASP A 133 6.30 8.38 3.79
N SER A 134 4.97 8.48 3.80
CA SER A 134 4.12 7.71 4.72
C SER A 134 3.60 6.39 4.15
N TRP A 135 3.30 5.42 5.02
CA TRP A 135 2.68 4.15 4.66
C TRP A 135 1.36 3.96 5.39
N LEU A 136 0.32 3.55 4.66
CA LEU A 136 -0.95 3.11 5.23
C LEU A 136 -0.93 1.59 5.44
N VAL A 137 -1.13 1.14 6.68
CA VAL A 137 -1.04 -0.28 7.05
C VAL A 137 -2.20 -0.67 7.94
N VAL A 138 -2.82 -1.82 7.63
CA VAL A 138 -3.81 -2.43 8.52
C VAL A 138 -3.09 -3.37 9.49
N CYS A 139 -3.33 -3.18 10.79
CA CYS A 139 -2.70 -3.89 11.89
C CYS A 139 -3.78 -4.41 12.85
N GLY A 140 -4.23 -5.65 12.61
CA GLY A 140 -5.46 -6.16 13.23
C GLY A 140 -6.65 -5.26 12.85
N ASP A 141 -7.35 -4.75 13.86
CA ASP A 141 -8.47 -3.82 13.68
C ASP A 141 -8.07 -2.35 13.55
N MET A 142 -6.77 -2.04 13.58
CA MET A 142 -6.27 -0.67 13.52
C MET A 142 -5.86 -0.30 12.09
N LEU A 143 -6.26 0.89 11.65
CA LEU A 143 -5.67 1.55 10.50
C LEU A 143 -4.53 2.46 10.97
N LEU A 144 -3.30 2.14 10.57
CA LEU A 144 -2.11 2.87 10.95
C LEU A 144 -1.55 3.67 9.77
N MET A 145 -1.20 4.91 10.02
CA MET A 145 -0.33 5.72 9.17
C MET A 145 1.05 5.80 9.81
N ILE A 146 2.04 5.21 9.16
CA ILE A 146 3.44 5.26 9.60
C ILE A 146 4.09 6.44 8.90
N THR A 147 4.64 7.38 9.66
CA THR A 147 5.32 8.56 9.11
C THR A 147 6.66 8.78 9.79
N LYS A 148 7.55 9.52 9.12
CA LYS A 148 8.82 9.96 9.68
C LYS A 148 8.59 11.22 10.52
N HIS A 149 9.15 11.25 11.72
CA HIS A 149 9.15 12.48 12.51
C HIS A 149 10.24 13.45 12.01
N PRO A 150 9.91 14.70 11.65
CA PRO A 150 10.82 15.62 10.97
C PRO A 150 11.92 16.19 11.89
N SER A 151 11.68 16.26 13.19
CA SER A 151 12.54 17.01 14.13
C SER A 151 13.65 16.20 14.82
N PHE A 152 13.81 14.90 14.52
CA PHE A 152 14.84 14.09 15.17
C PHE A 152 16.11 13.97 14.31
N PRO A 153 17.31 14.15 14.89
CA PRO A 153 18.58 13.93 14.18
C PRO A 153 18.82 12.46 13.79
N LYS A 154 18.06 11.52 14.39
CA LYS A 154 17.99 10.11 14.03
C LYS A 154 16.61 9.81 13.40
N VAL A 155 16.57 8.95 12.38
CA VAL A 155 15.32 8.57 11.71
C VAL A 155 14.41 7.82 12.69
N LYS A 156 13.30 8.45 13.07
CA LYS A 156 12.26 7.85 13.91
C LYS A 156 10.95 7.74 13.12
N TYR A 157 10.45 6.51 12.97
CA TYR A 157 9.13 6.24 12.40
C TYR A 157 8.10 6.14 13.52
N ILE A 158 6.99 6.87 13.38
CA ILE A 158 5.91 6.92 14.36
C ILE A 158 4.63 6.40 13.70
N PRO A 159 3.99 5.37 14.29
CA PRO A 159 2.68 4.92 13.85
C PRO A 159 1.58 5.77 14.50
N TYR A 160 0.65 6.25 13.68
CA TYR A 160 -0.57 6.92 14.13
C TYR A 160 -1.79 6.08 13.76
N GLN A 161 -2.66 5.78 14.71
CA GLN A 161 -3.92 5.10 14.48
C GLN A 161 -5.01 6.10 14.13
N LEU A 162 -5.84 5.78 13.12
CA LEU A 162 -7.05 6.54 12.85
C LEU A 162 -8.14 6.16 13.88
N ASP A 163 -8.50 7.13 14.71
CA ASP A 163 -9.61 7.06 15.65
C ASP A 163 -10.90 7.57 15.01
N LEU A 164 -11.72 6.62 14.57
CA LEU A 164 -13.03 6.84 13.96
C LEU A 164 -14.13 7.18 14.99
N SER A 165 -13.86 7.11 16.29
CA SER A 165 -14.85 7.48 17.32
C SER A 165 -15.06 8.99 17.45
N THR A 166 -14.20 9.78 16.80
CA THR A 166 -14.26 11.24 16.78
C THR A 166 -14.78 11.75 15.43
N ASN A 167 -15.41 12.92 15.43
CA ASN A 167 -15.85 13.60 14.19
C ASN A 167 -15.38 15.07 14.20
N PRO A 168 -14.44 15.47 13.33
CA PRO A 168 -13.73 14.64 12.36
C PRO A 168 -12.85 13.58 13.02
N ALA A 169 -12.58 12.48 12.31
CA ALA A 169 -11.70 11.41 12.78
C ALA A 169 -10.29 11.96 13.05
N LYS A 170 -9.60 11.41 14.04
CA LYS A 170 -8.30 11.92 14.48
C LYS A 170 -7.23 10.86 14.38
N TRP A 171 -6.02 11.29 14.08
CA TRP A 171 -4.86 10.42 14.17
C TRP A 171 -4.25 10.50 15.55
N VAL A 172 -4.08 9.35 16.21
CA VAL A 172 -3.55 9.24 17.57
C VAL A 172 -2.25 8.44 17.54
N GLU A 173 -1.19 8.98 18.13
CA GLU A 173 0.10 8.28 18.21
C GLU A 173 -0.02 6.96 18.97
N VAL A 174 0.48 5.88 18.35
CA VAL A 174 0.53 4.55 18.95
C VAL A 174 1.90 4.33 19.59
N LYS A 175 1.92 4.23 20.93
CA LYS A 175 3.17 4.05 21.69
C LYS A 175 3.75 2.64 21.60
N GLN A 176 2.92 1.63 21.32
CA GLN A 176 3.34 0.22 21.25
C GLN A 176 2.42 -0.59 20.33
N LEU A 177 2.99 -1.52 19.57
CA LEU A 177 2.25 -2.42 18.65
C LEU A 177 1.93 -3.80 19.25
N ASN A 178 2.14 -4.01 20.54
CA ASN A 178 2.00 -5.33 21.18
C ASN A 178 2.77 -6.41 20.39
N ASP A 179 2.16 -7.53 20.01
CA ASP A 179 2.87 -8.64 19.36
C ASP A 179 2.98 -8.50 17.82
N TRP A 180 2.59 -7.34 17.29
CA TRP A 180 2.66 -7.05 15.87
C TRP A 180 4.02 -6.50 15.46
N ALA A 181 4.43 -6.82 14.24
CA ALA A 181 5.44 -6.06 13.52
C ALA A 181 4.91 -5.62 12.16
N LEU A 182 5.54 -4.57 11.61
CA LEU A 182 5.16 -3.95 10.36
C LEU A 182 6.28 -4.15 9.33
N PHE A 183 5.90 -4.35 8.06
CA PHE A 183 6.81 -4.56 6.95
C PHE A 183 6.56 -3.49 5.90
N VAL A 184 7.60 -2.73 5.56
CA VAL A 184 7.54 -1.59 4.64
C VAL A 184 8.70 -1.60 3.65
N GLY A 185 8.54 -0.89 2.54
CA GLY A 185 9.55 -0.76 1.49
C GLY A 185 9.71 0.67 0.98
N CYS A 186 10.81 0.92 0.26
CA CYS A 186 11.14 2.23 -0.31
C CYS A 186 10.29 2.61 -1.54
N ALA A 187 9.74 1.65 -2.28
CA ALA A 187 8.91 1.97 -3.43
C ALA A 187 7.56 2.56 -2.97
N VAL A 188 7.10 3.64 -3.59
CA VAL A 188 5.75 4.18 -3.32
C VAL A 188 4.67 3.12 -3.59
N ARG A 189 4.98 2.22 -4.52
CA ARG A 189 4.12 1.13 -4.99
C ARG A 189 4.22 -0.15 -4.17
N SER A 190 5.16 -0.26 -3.23
CA SER A 190 5.26 -1.46 -2.40
C SER A 190 4.13 -1.47 -1.37
N ARG A 191 3.37 -2.57 -1.32
CA ARG A 191 2.31 -2.73 -0.32
C ARG A 191 2.90 -3.12 1.03
N PRO A 192 2.67 -2.33 2.09
CA PRO A 192 3.07 -2.69 3.44
C PRO A 192 2.07 -3.69 4.04
N PHE A 193 2.51 -4.42 5.05
CA PHE A 193 1.63 -5.32 5.81
C PHE A 193 2.08 -5.44 7.26
N SER A 194 1.22 -6.02 8.09
CA SER A 194 1.50 -6.34 9.48
C SER A 194 1.49 -7.86 9.69
N CYS A 195 2.22 -8.34 10.69
CA CYS A 195 2.25 -9.77 11.05
C CYS A 195 2.37 -9.93 12.57
N MET A 196 1.62 -10.88 13.14
CA MET A 196 1.70 -11.29 14.55
C MET A 196 2.69 -12.44 14.74
N SER A 197 3.14 -12.65 15.99
CA SER A 197 3.84 -13.88 16.40
C SER A 197 5.13 -14.20 15.63
N LEU A 198 5.88 -13.17 15.26
CA LEU A 198 7.14 -13.29 14.52
C LEU A 198 8.23 -14.09 15.24
N GLU A 199 8.13 -14.23 16.55
CA GLU A 199 9.04 -15.05 17.36
C GLU A 199 9.10 -16.51 16.86
N ARG A 200 8.00 -17.01 16.26
CA ARG A 200 7.95 -18.36 15.67
C ARG A 200 8.95 -18.59 14.53
N TRP A 201 9.44 -17.51 13.91
CA TRP A 201 10.38 -17.55 12.78
C TRP A 201 11.68 -16.77 13.11
N GLY A 202 11.94 -16.53 14.40
CA GLY A 202 13.12 -15.79 14.87
C GLY A 202 13.05 -14.26 14.68
N GLY A 203 11.88 -13.72 14.32
CA GLY A 203 11.65 -12.28 14.25
C GLY A 203 11.35 -11.65 15.61
N ARG A 204 11.31 -10.31 15.62
CA ARG A 204 10.98 -9.49 16.79
C ARG A 204 9.62 -8.83 16.59
N SER A 205 8.74 -8.98 17.56
CA SER A 205 7.54 -8.15 17.69
C SER A 205 7.91 -6.68 17.95
N LYS A 206 6.93 -5.77 17.91
CA LYS A 206 7.11 -4.34 18.22
C LYS A 206 8.12 -3.64 17.30
N SER A 207 8.28 -4.17 16.09
CA SER A 207 9.33 -3.75 15.17
C SER A 207 8.77 -3.34 13.81
N LEU A 208 9.53 -2.51 13.10
CA LEU A 208 9.32 -2.10 11.72
C LEU A 208 10.46 -2.66 10.88
N TYR A 209 10.13 -3.55 9.96
CA TYR A 209 11.04 -4.17 9.02
C TYR A 209 11.05 -3.40 7.71
N PHE A 210 12.20 -2.83 7.37
CA PHE A 210 12.38 -2.05 6.16
C PHE A 210 13.13 -2.88 5.10
N ALA A 211 12.55 -3.00 3.90
CA ALA A 211 13.24 -3.60 2.75
C ALA A 211 14.24 -2.59 2.14
N GLY A 212 15.52 -2.72 2.48
CA GLY A 212 16.59 -1.86 1.99
C GLY A 212 17.26 -2.39 0.72
N HIS A 213 18.07 -1.53 0.06
CA HIS A 213 18.74 -1.81 -1.22
C HIS A 213 19.74 -2.99 -1.19
N HIS A 214 20.36 -3.25 -0.03
CA HIS A 214 21.43 -4.25 0.10
C HIS A 214 21.25 -5.20 1.30
N SER A 215 20.22 -4.99 2.12
CA SER A 215 19.90 -5.74 3.33
C SER A 215 18.52 -5.30 3.85
N PHE A 216 17.84 -6.13 4.65
CA PHE A 216 16.69 -5.65 5.43
C PHE A 216 17.18 -4.93 6.68
N VAL A 217 16.58 -3.79 6.99
CA VAL A 217 16.92 -2.98 8.18
C VAL A 217 15.80 -3.14 9.20
N LEU A 218 16.16 -3.49 10.42
CA LEU A 218 15.23 -3.57 11.54
C LEU A 218 15.20 -2.22 12.27
N HIS A 219 14.03 -1.60 12.32
CA HIS A 219 13.76 -0.42 13.15
C HIS A 219 12.90 -0.85 14.34
N GLY A 220 13.36 -0.64 15.58
CA GLY A 220 12.48 -0.74 16.74
C GLY A 220 11.50 0.44 16.72
N LEU A 221 10.19 0.20 16.83
CA LEU A 221 9.23 1.30 16.83
C LEU A 221 9.35 2.08 18.13
N GLY A 222 9.54 3.39 18.03
CA GLY A 222 9.79 4.25 19.19
C GLY A 222 11.22 4.20 19.74
N ILE A 223 12.08 3.31 19.23
CA ILE A 223 13.50 3.20 19.63
C ILE A 223 14.34 3.98 18.63
N GLU A 224 15.19 4.88 19.12
CA GLU A 224 16.17 5.57 18.27
C GLU A 224 17.12 4.55 17.62
N GLY A 225 17.08 4.42 16.30
CA GLY A 225 18.05 3.63 15.55
C GLY A 225 19.34 4.41 15.33
N ASP A 226 20.49 3.74 15.46
CA ASP A 226 21.83 4.30 15.17
C ASP A 226 22.13 4.50 13.67
N VAL A 227 21.13 4.36 12.81
CA VAL A 227 21.33 4.31 11.36
C VAL A 227 21.11 5.70 10.74
N LYS A 228 22.17 6.24 10.13
CA LYS A 228 22.18 7.48 9.32
C LYS A 228 21.45 7.36 7.97
N LEU A 229 20.97 6.19 7.56
CA LEU A 229 20.25 6.05 6.29
C LEU A 229 18.81 6.54 6.43
N GLU A 230 18.59 7.74 5.92
CA GLU A 230 17.25 8.21 5.58
C GLU A 230 16.71 7.39 4.40
N HIS A 231 15.60 6.68 4.63
CA HIS A 231 14.94 5.94 3.57
C HIS A 231 13.75 6.76 3.05
N LYS A 232 13.95 7.41 1.91
CA LYS A 232 12.93 8.17 1.18
C LYS A 232 12.10 7.25 0.29
N ARG A 233 10.77 7.45 0.24
CA ARG A 233 9.94 6.73 -0.73
C ARG A 233 10.19 7.31 -2.12
N ASN A 234 10.18 6.45 -3.13
CA ASN A 234 10.49 6.87 -4.49
C ASN A 234 9.60 6.18 -5.53
N TRP A 235 9.53 6.80 -6.71
CA TRP A 235 8.71 6.38 -7.85
C TRP A 235 9.52 5.64 -8.93
N LEU A 236 10.68 5.08 -8.59
CA LEU A 236 11.52 4.37 -9.57
C LEU A 236 10.72 3.26 -10.24
N ARG A 237 10.81 3.21 -11.57
CA ARG A 237 10.06 2.25 -12.40
C ARG A 237 10.61 0.83 -12.31
N LYS A 238 11.87 0.69 -11.92
CA LYS A 238 12.51 -0.61 -11.71
C LYS A 238 12.04 -1.20 -10.38
N LEU A 239 11.88 -2.52 -10.35
CA LEU A 239 11.62 -3.26 -9.12
C LEU A 239 12.73 -2.96 -8.10
N GLN A 240 12.32 -2.55 -6.91
CA GLN A 240 13.20 -2.38 -5.74
C GLN A 240 12.96 -3.52 -4.75
N PRO A 241 13.88 -3.73 -3.79
CA PRO A 241 13.63 -4.66 -2.70
C PRO A 241 12.30 -4.35 -2.02
N LEU A 242 11.48 -5.39 -1.85
CA LEU A 242 10.17 -5.29 -1.25
C LEU A 242 9.85 -6.57 -0.47
N TRP A 243 8.88 -6.47 0.42
CA TRP A 243 8.34 -7.63 1.12
C TRP A 243 7.16 -8.21 0.33
N VAL A 244 7.17 -9.52 0.15
CA VAL A 244 6.05 -10.28 -0.39
C VAL A 244 5.49 -11.16 0.71
N TYR A 245 4.23 -10.97 1.05
CA TYR A 245 3.55 -11.89 1.96
C TYR A 245 3.02 -13.09 1.17
N PRO A 246 3.36 -14.34 1.55
CA PRO A 246 2.98 -15.51 0.77
C PRO A 246 1.47 -15.69 0.67
N ARG A 247 1.02 -16.07 -0.53
CA ARG A 247 -0.41 -16.21 -0.85
C ARG A 247 -1.14 -17.20 0.05
N MET A 248 -0.45 -18.27 0.46
CA MET A 248 -0.97 -19.34 1.31
C MET A 248 -1.40 -18.91 2.72
N PHE A 249 -1.06 -17.70 3.16
CA PHE A 249 -1.47 -17.17 4.46
C PHE A 249 -2.65 -16.20 4.39
N TYR A 250 -3.22 -15.97 3.19
CA TYR A 250 -4.46 -15.20 3.04
C TYR A 250 -5.72 -16.08 3.01
N SER A 251 -5.58 -17.40 2.95
CA SER A 251 -6.68 -18.36 2.85
C SER A 251 -7.35 -18.69 4.19
N ASP A 252 -6.78 -18.27 5.31
CA ASP A 252 -7.27 -18.64 6.65
C ASP A 252 -8.30 -17.63 7.22
N SER A 253 -8.78 -16.70 6.40
CA SER A 253 -9.71 -15.62 6.80
C SER A 253 -11.02 -15.60 6.00
N GLN A 254 -11.50 -16.77 5.55
CA GLN A 254 -12.89 -16.95 5.07
C GLN A 254 -13.77 -17.57 6.16
#